data_AF-A0A6P9CYY7-F1
#
_entry.id   AF-A0A6P9CYY7-F1
#
_cell.length_a   1.000
_cell.length_b   1.000
_cell.length_c   1.000
_cell.angle_alpha   90.00
_cell.angle_beta   90.00
_cell.angle_gamma   90.00
#
_symmetry.space_group_name_H-M   'P 1'
#
loop_
_entity.id
_entity.type
_entity.pdbx_description
1 polymer ?
#
loop_
_entity_poly.entity_id
_entity_poly.type
_entity_poly.pdbx_seq_one_letter_code
_entity_poly.pdbx_strand_id
1 'polypeptide(L)'
;MKKSDPNDVVVQSGSKIRPDADDGVLRSYQEELEKHRFSVCCHPAVDTKVSTRFTKHFYFRAYDAFFELGRGQWYSWDFWSSVLLISFLWFIRLYLHYFSQWILLHVFAVPVTKFQFYLYTVDLCYQNSLVHASEEMAMVVVGPLTLNTVMLLLILMRWGCQLLFDSFPFYLSKLIMAWGFWTVLDPLAVFVVDAFLGRLHYTADNPTADCAKLYWLFLRTEQTGIPGALITVLLYAVLFLFSSATLHLYWLRLYNESWLLDLLQRIRGDETSFFVPCDLEISLQELSYLVKKAEQWRGIGGERRKVVVYEYFWEDHAKQPQISCSGVHPQDANLKFAGNSRGVTIHVMIYTVHLGGFQELYRHFLRLPGGAIVETFGDVSGINFACNEVTADFEEHRSGMDLLLEASSSGK
;
A
#
# COMPACT_ATOMS: atom_id res chain seq x y z
N MET A 1 -62.14 -60.93 -15.97
CA MET A 1 -61.84 -60.69 -14.53
C MET A 1 -60.51 -59.97 -14.48
N LYS A 2 -60.56 -58.69 -14.08
CA LYS A 2 -59.50 -57.69 -13.78
C LYS A 2 -58.40 -57.34 -14.81
N LYS A 3 -58.21 -56.02 -14.89
CA LYS A 3 -57.30 -55.17 -15.66
C LYS A 3 -56.26 -54.59 -14.68
N SER A 4 -55.01 -54.46 -15.08
CA SER A 4 -53.93 -53.69 -14.40
C SER A 4 -52.76 -53.59 -15.38
N ASP A 5 -52.63 -52.51 -16.12
CA ASP A 5 -51.88 -51.26 -15.83
C ASP A 5 -50.41 -51.33 -16.27
N PRO A 6 -49.94 -50.42 -17.16
CA PRO A 6 -48.56 -50.37 -17.62
C PRO A 6 -47.79 -49.34 -16.80
N ASN A 7 -46.98 -49.76 -15.84
CA ASN A 7 -45.90 -48.96 -15.25
C ASN A 7 -45.03 -49.87 -14.39
N ASP A 8 -44.11 -50.58 -15.04
CA ASP A 8 -42.96 -51.20 -14.37
C ASP A 8 -41.83 -51.33 -15.41
N VAL A 9 -41.02 -50.28 -15.53
CA VAL A 9 -39.69 -50.39 -16.13
C VAL A 9 -38.66 -50.08 -15.07
N VAL A 10 -38.07 -51.18 -14.61
CA VAL A 10 -36.91 -51.31 -13.76
C VAL A 10 -35.72 -50.51 -14.33
N VAL A 11 -35.12 -49.73 -13.44
CA VAL A 11 -33.82 -49.08 -13.59
C VAL A 11 -32.72 -50.16 -13.67
N GLN A 12 -31.89 -50.14 -14.73
CA GLN A 12 -30.41 -50.19 -14.69
C GLN A 12 -29.80 -50.57 -16.05
N SER A 13 -28.96 -49.69 -16.60
CA SER A 13 -27.51 -49.94 -16.70
C SER A 13 -26.88 -48.90 -17.65
N GLY A 14 -26.14 -47.96 -17.06
CA GLY A 14 -25.44 -46.92 -17.79
C GLY A 14 -24.29 -47.44 -18.64
N SER A 15 -24.19 -46.96 -19.88
CA SER A 15 -22.92 -46.92 -20.62
C SER A 15 -22.21 -45.63 -20.23
N LYS A 16 -21.19 -45.80 -19.40
CA LYS A 16 -20.26 -44.78 -18.91
C LYS A 16 -19.48 -44.19 -20.09
N ILE A 17 -19.94 -43.06 -20.64
CA ILE A 17 -19.13 -42.24 -21.55
C ILE A 17 -18.21 -41.38 -20.68
N ARG A 18 -16.93 -41.47 -20.99
CA ARG A 18 -15.80 -40.98 -20.21
C ARG A 18 -15.52 -39.51 -20.60
N PRO A 19 -15.65 -38.53 -19.71
CA PRO A 19 -15.37 -37.12 -19.99
C PRO A 19 -13.90 -36.83 -19.61
N ASP A 20 -12.95 -37.30 -20.42
CA ASP A 20 -11.53 -37.25 -20.02
C ASP A 20 -10.70 -36.53 -21.10
N ALA A 21 -10.59 -35.20 -20.99
CA ALA A 21 -9.32 -34.44 -21.05
C ALA A 21 -9.55 -32.91 -21.16
N ASP A 22 -10.46 -32.45 -22.02
CA ASP A 22 -10.60 -31.01 -22.34
C ASP A 22 -11.45 -30.26 -21.29
N ASP A 23 -12.52 -30.89 -20.77
CA ASP A 23 -13.34 -30.35 -19.66
C ASP A 23 -12.54 -30.13 -18.37
N GLY A 24 -11.58 -31.02 -18.12
CA GLY A 24 -10.68 -30.93 -16.96
C GLY A 24 -9.69 -29.77 -17.07
N VAL A 25 -9.23 -29.46 -18.28
CA VAL A 25 -8.32 -28.33 -18.56
C VAL A 25 -9.07 -27.00 -18.47
N LEU A 26 -10.31 -26.94 -18.96
CA LEU A 26 -11.14 -25.74 -18.88
C LEU A 26 -11.54 -25.43 -17.43
N ARG A 27 -11.95 -26.44 -16.64
CA ARG A 27 -12.20 -26.27 -15.19
C ARG A 27 -10.95 -25.87 -14.42
N SER A 28 -9.80 -26.50 -14.69
CA SER A 28 -8.53 -26.16 -14.03
C SER A 28 -8.10 -24.72 -14.31
N TYR A 29 -8.28 -24.25 -15.53
CA TYR A 29 -7.97 -22.85 -15.90
C TYR A 29 -8.94 -21.86 -15.24
N GLN A 30 -10.23 -22.22 -15.16
CA GLN A 30 -11.24 -21.40 -14.49
C GLN A 30 -10.99 -21.30 -12.98
N GLU A 31 -10.65 -22.41 -12.31
CA GLU A 31 -10.25 -22.43 -10.90
C GLU A 31 -8.96 -21.62 -10.65
N GLU A 32 -8.02 -21.63 -11.59
CA GLU A 32 -6.79 -20.83 -11.53
C GLU A 32 -7.08 -19.33 -11.67
N LEU A 33 -8.00 -18.94 -12.54
CA LEU A 33 -8.41 -17.53 -12.70
C LEU A 33 -9.29 -17.02 -11.55
N GLU A 34 -10.17 -17.85 -11.00
CA GLU A 34 -10.98 -17.52 -9.81
C GLU A 34 -10.09 -17.22 -8.59
N LYS A 35 -8.93 -17.88 -8.48
CA LYS A 35 -7.92 -17.61 -7.44
C LYS A 35 -7.35 -16.18 -7.52
N HIS A 36 -7.42 -15.53 -8.68
CA HIS A 36 -6.89 -14.18 -8.91
C HIS A 36 -7.95 -13.08 -8.89
N ARG A 37 -9.21 -13.42 -8.57
CA ARG A 37 -10.32 -12.48 -8.45
C ARG A 37 -10.25 -11.76 -7.09
N PHE A 38 -9.36 -10.77 -6.98
CA PHE A 38 -9.28 -9.86 -5.83
C PHE A 38 -9.72 -8.46 -6.23
N SER A 39 -11.03 -8.23 -6.29
CA SER A 39 -11.59 -6.90 -6.47
C SER A 39 -11.24 -6.05 -5.24
N VAL A 40 -10.33 -5.09 -5.44
CA VAL A 40 -10.05 -4.01 -4.48
C VAL A 40 -11.06 -2.86 -4.66
N CYS A 41 -12.22 -3.07 -5.27
CA CYS A 41 -13.32 -2.12 -5.15
C CYS A 41 -13.98 -2.29 -3.78
N CYS A 42 -13.67 -1.36 -2.87
CA CYS A 42 -14.41 -1.24 -1.63
C CYS A 42 -15.85 -0.81 -1.94
N HIS A 43 -16.82 -1.52 -1.36
CA HIS A 43 -18.22 -1.09 -1.35
C HIS A 43 -18.30 0.32 -0.70
N PRO A 44 -19.04 1.29 -1.27
CA PRO A 44 -19.02 2.70 -0.84
C PRO A 44 -19.68 2.99 0.53
N ALA A 45 -19.78 2.00 1.42
CA ALA A 45 -20.58 2.08 2.64
C ALA A 45 -19.76 2.23 3.95
N VAL A 46 -18.49 2.61 3.89
CA VAL A 46 -17.69 2.81 5.12
C VAL A 46 -16.93 4.13 5.09
N ASP A 47 -17.70 5.22 5.21
CA ASP A 47 -17.17 6.51 5.63
C ASP A 47 -16.67 6.40 7.09
N THR A 48 -15.36 6.33 7.27
CA THR A 48 -14.74 6.51 8.60
C THR A 48 -13.99 7.83 8.69
N LYS A 49 -14.30 8.56 9.76
CA LYS A 49 -13.88 9.93 10.08
C LYS A 49 -12.38 10.18 9.87
N VAL A 50 -12.06 11.37 9.37
CA VAL A 50 -10.73 11.89 9.00
C VAL A 50 -9.67 11.79 10.12
N SER A 51 -10.06 11.82 11.40
CA SER A 51 -9.14 11.75 12.55
C SER A 51 -8.49 10.36 12.73
N THR A 52 -9.19 9.28 12.36
CA THR A 52 -8.67 7.90 12.41
C THR A 52 -7.69 7.55 11.28
N ARG A 53 -7.57 8.40 10.26
CA ARG A 53 -6.66 8.17 9.12
C ARG A 53 -5.20 8.38 9.52
N PHE A 54 -4.88 9.50 10.18
CA PHE A 54 -3.49 9.85 10.54
C PHE A 54 -2.86 8.87 11.53
N THR A 55 -3.60 8.42 12.55
CA THR A 55 -3.11 7.43 13.52
C THR A 55 -2.90 6.06 12.90
N LYS A 56 -3.79 5.62 12.01
CA LYS A 56 -3.60 4.39 11.23
C LYS A 56 -2.40 4.49 10.29
N HIS A 57 -2.16 5.64 9.65
CA HIS A 57 -1.01 5.84 8.76
C HIS A 57 0.33 5.92 9.50
N PHE A 58 0.37 6.56 10.68
CA PHE A 58 1.57 6.57 11.51
C PHE A 58 1.86 5.18 12.08
N TYR A 59 0.82 4.47 12.54
CA TYR A 59 0.94 3.08 12.99
C TYR A 59 1.47 2.18 11.88
N PHE A 60 0.92 2.26 10.66
CA PHE A 60 1.39 1.46 9.52
C PHE A 60 2.83 1.82 9.14
N ARG A 61 3.19 3.10 9.14
CA ARG A 61 4.56 3.56 8.84
C ARG A 61 5.58 3.14 9.90
N ALA A 62 5.22 3.20 11.17
CA ALA A 62 6.05 2.71 12.26
C ALA A 62 6.16 1.17 12.21
N TYR A 63 5.04 0.48 11.97
CA TYR A 63 4.98 -0.97 11.82
C TYR A 63 5.86 -1.47 10.66
N ASP A 64 5.79 -0.83 9.49
CA ASP A 64 6.65 -1.15 8.34
C ASP A 64 8.13 -0.86 8.61
N ALA A 65 8.45 0.29 9.24
CA ALA A 65 9.83 0.60 9.63
C ALA A 65 10.40 -0.44 10.62
N PHE A 66 9.58 -0.96 11.54
CA PHE A 66 9.97 -2.03 12.45
C PHE A 66 10.00 -3.41 11.77
N PHE A 67 9.17 -3.64 10.75
CA PHE A 67 9.13 -4.87 9.97
C PHE A 67 10.37 -5.00 9.08
N GLU A 68 10.77 -3.92 8.40
CA GLU A 68 12.02 -3.85 7.61
C GLU A 68 13.28 -3.88 8.48
N LEU A 69 13.21 -3.41 9.74
CA LEU A 69 14.27 -3.67 10.73
C LEU A 69 14.37 -5.15 11.15
N GLY A 70 13.56 -6.04 10.56
CA GLY A 70 13.67 -7.49 10.66
C GLY A 70 12.95 -8.12 11.86
N ARG A 71 12.06 -7.38 12.56
CA ARG A 71 11.31 -7.95 13.71
C ARG A 71 10.43 -9.16 13.35
N GLY A 72 10.15 -9.41 12.07
CA GLY A 72 9.39 -10.59 11.63
C GLY A 72 10.23 -11.86 11.42
N GLN A 73 11.57 -11.74 11.33
CA GLN A 73 12.47 -12.84 10.98
C GLN A 73 13.74 -12.80 11.85
N TRP A 74 13.59 -13.03 13.17
CA TRP A 74 14.71 -13.01 14.12
C TRP A 74 15.79 -14.07 13.82
N TYR A 75 15.47 -15.04 12.97
CA TYR A 75 16.42 -16.05 12.47
C TYR A 75 17.22 -15.60 11.24
N SER A 76 16.86 -14.47 10.61
CA SER A 76 17.53 -14.00 9.40
C SER A 76 18.87 -13.33 9.72
N TRP A 77 19.89 -13.62 8.89
CA TRP A 77 21.17 -12.92 8.91
C TRP A 77 21.03 -11.41 8.67
N ASP A 78 19.99 -10.98 7.94
CA ASP A 78 19.71 -9.57 7.70
C ASP A 78 19.28 -8.82 8.98
N PHE A 79 18.60 -9.50 9.89
CA PHE A 79 18.22 -8.94 11.18
C PHE A 79 19.46 -8.76 12.06
N TRP A 80 20.24 -9.83 12.24
CA TRP A 80 21.43 -9.78 13.08
C TRP A 80 22.50 -8.81 12.56
N SER A 81 22.68 -8.70 11.24
CA SER A 81 23.56 -7.69 10.66
C SER A 81 23.09 -6.26 10.95
N SER A 82 21.78 -6.00 10.89
CA SER A 82 21.20 -4.70 11.25
C SER A 82 21.36 -4.39 12.75
N VAL A 83 21.14 -5.38 13.62
CA VAL A 83 21.36 -5.24 15.07
C VAL A 83 22.83 -4.96 15.39
N LEU A 84 23.75 -5.71 14.78
CA LEU A 84 25.19 -5.50 14.93
C LEU A 84 25.59 -4.10 14.47
N LEU A 85 25.07 -3.65 13.32
CA LEU A 85 25.31 -2.32 12.78
C LEU A 85 24.82 -1.22 13.73
N ILE A 86 23.59 -1.33 14.24
CA ILE A 86 23.04 -0.39 15.24
C ILE A 86 23.93 -0.38 16.49
N SER A 87 24.34 -1.55 16.99
CA SER A 87 25.23 -1.64 18.17
C SER A 87 26.61 -1.05 17.90
N PHE A 88 27.17 -1.22 16.70
CA PHE A 88 28.47 -0.67 16.34
C PHE A 88 28.42 0.85 16.21
N LEU A 89 27.36 1.37 15.60
CA LEU A 89 27.17 2.81 15.41
C LEU A 89 26.94 3.57 16.72
N TRP A 90 26.48 2.91 17.79
CA TRP A 90 26.43 3.49 19.13
C TRP A 90 27.79 4.08 19.54
N PHE A 91 28.87 3.32 19.32
CA PHE A 91 30.22 3.74 19.66
C PHE A 91 30.69 4.86 18.74
N ILE A 92 30.57 4.70 17.42
CA ILE A 92 31.00 5.74 16.46
C ILE A 92 30.31 7.07 16.75
N ARG A 93 29.01 7.04 17.03
CA ARG A 93 28.21 8.21 17.43
C ARG A 93 28.79 8.87 18.68
N LEU A 94 29.11 8.09 19.71
CA LEU A 94 29.74 8.58 20.94
C LEU A 94 31.06 9.31 20.65
N TYR A 95 31.94 8.68 19.86
CA TYR A 95 33.23 9.27 19.50
C TYR A 95 33.05 10.59 18.74
N LEU A 96 32.21 10.62 17.70
CA LEU A 96 32.00 11.82 16.90
C LEU A 96 31.35 12.96 17.70
N HIS A 97 30.42 12.64 18.59
CA HIS A 97 29.76 13.63 19.45
C HIS A 97 30.77 14.33 20.37
N TYR A 98 31.57 13.59 21.14
CA TYR A 98 32.49 14.19 22.10
C TYR A 98 33.77 14.72 21.45
N PHE A 99 34.18 14.15 20.32
CA PHE A 99 35.31 14.67 19.55
C PHE A 99 35.00 16.06 18.96
N SER A 100 33.78 16.30 18.49
CA SER A 100 33.39 17.62 17.99
C SER A 100 33.31 18.66 19.11
N GLN A 101 32.84 18.27 20.30
CA GLN A 101 32.91 19.10 21.50
C GLN A 101 34.35 19.46 21.86
N TRP A 102 35.27 18.49 21.82
CA TRP A 102 36.68 18.71 22.09
C TRP A 102 37.34 19.65 21.06
N ILE A 103 37.04 19.49 19.77
CA ILE A 103 37.48 20.43 18.73
C ILE A 103 36.97 21.84 19.02
N LEU A 104 35.70 21.99 19.39
CA LEU A 104 35.10 23.30 19.65
C LEU A 104 35.78 24.01 20.83
N LEU A 105 36.12 23.29 21.90
CA LEU A 105 36.88 23.85 23.03
C LEU A 105 38.28 24.32 22.60
N HIS A 106 38.94 23.59 21.71
CA HIS A 106 40.21 24.02 21.13
C HIS A 106 40.07 25.27 20.25
N VAL A 107 38.98 25.41 19.50
CA VAL A 107 38.69 26.63 18.72
C VAL A 107 38.49 27.85 19.65
N PHE A 108 37.84 27.67 20.80
CA PHE A 108 37.68 28.73 21.81
C PHE A 108 38.92 28.90 22.72
N ALA A 109 40.00 28.15 22.49
CA ALA A 109 41.20 28.15 23.32
C ALA A 109 40.94 27.89 24.82
N VAL A 110 39.89 27.11 25.14
CA VAL A 110 39.55 26.73 26.51
C VAL A 110 40.38 25.50 26.91
N PRO A 111 41.11 25.53 28.03
CA PRO A 111 41.94 24.40 28.46
C PRO A 111 41.06 23.22 28.88
N VAL A 112 41.37 22.05 28.32
CA VAL A 112 40.74 20.76 28.66
C VAL A 112 41.56 20.10 29.76
N THR A 113 40.94 19.80 30.90
CA THR A 113 41.61 19.21 32.06
C THR A 113 41.66 17.69 31.98
N LYS A 114 40.61 17.06 31.45
CA LYS A 114 40.52 15.59 31.28
C LYS A 114 39.80 15.27 29.97
N PHE A 115 40.40 14.42 29.14
CA PHE A 115 39.77 13.86 27.96
C PHE A 115 40.09 12.36 27.86
N GLN A 116 39.16 11.52 28.31
CA GLN A 116 39.34 10.06 28.34
C GLN A 116 38.15 9.33 27.75
N PHE A 117 38.42 8.40 26.83
CA PHE A 117 37.41 7.59 26.19
C PHE A 117 37.14 6.30 26.98
N TYR A 118 35.87 6.04 27.24
CA TYR A 118 35.36 4.78 27.75
C TYR A 118 34.41 4.15 26.73
N LEU A 119 34.12 2.85 26.89
CA LEU A 119 33.20 2.13 26.00
C LEU A 119 31.78 2.69 26.03
N TYR A 120 31.35 3.21 27.19
CA TYR A 120 29.99 3.68 27.41
C TYR A 120 29.87 5.22 27.39
N THR A 121 30.98 5.95 27.54
CA THR A 121 30.97 7.41 27.65
C THR A 121 32.35 8.02 27.39
N VAL A 122 32.44 9.35 27.30
CA VAL A 122 33.71 10.09 27.27
C VAL A 122 33.71 11.07 28.43
N ASP A 123 34.79 11.09 29.20
CA ASP A 123 35.02 12.12 30.20
C ASP A 123 35.66 13.32 29.53
N LEU A 124 34.88 14.39 29.34
CA LEU A 124 35.36 15.68 28.86
C LEU A 124 35.20 16.71 29.99
N CYS A 125 36.29 16.97 30.71
CA CYS A 125 36.34 18.01 31.73
C CYS A 125 37.13 19.21 31.18
N TYR A 126 36.60 20.41 31.36
CA TYR A 126 37.21 21.66 30.96
C TYR A 126 36.90 22.74 32.00
N GLN A 127 37.54 23.90 31.86
CA GLN A 127 37.38 24.97 32.84
C GLN A 127 36.13 25.81 32.58
N ASN A 128 35.01 25.44 33.21
CA ASN A 128 33.69 26.10 33.05
C ASN A 128 33.67 27.59 33.47
N SER A 129 34.71 28.13 34.12
CA SER A 129 34.76 29.55 34.50
C SER A 129 35.16 30.46 33.35
N LEU A 130 35.78 29.91 32.31
CA LEU A 130 36.29 30.67 31.17
C LEU A 130 35.28 30.73 30.01
N VAL A 131 34.21 29.95 30.08
CA VAL A 131 33.28 29.77 28.97
C VAL A 131 32.10 30.72 29.09
N HIS A 132 31.87 31.51 28.05
CA HIS A 132 30.72 32.42 27.95
C HIS A 132 29.43 31.67 27.64
N ALA A 133 28.28 32.33 27.87
CA ALA A 133 26.95 31.74 27.61
C ALA A 133 26.75 31.27 26.15
N SER A 134 27.27 32.01 25.18
CA SER A 134 27.22 31.64 23.77
C SER A 134 28.09 30.41 23.44
N GLU A 135 29.23 30.28 24.11
CA GLU A 135 30.18 29.18 23.90
C GLU A 135 29.67 27.90 24.55
N GLU A 136 29.10 27.98 25.76
CA GLU A 136 28.41 26.85 26.40
C GLU A 136 27.21 26.39 25.59
N MET A 137 26.42 27.32 25.04
CA MET A 137 25.32 26.97 24.14
C MET A 137 25.84 26.24 22.89
N ALA A 138 26.95 26.70 22.30
CA ALA A 138 27.57 26.03 21.18
C ALA A 138 28.08 24.63 21.56
N MET A 139 28.63 24.45 22.77
CA MET A 139 29.05 23.14 23.30
C MET A 139 27.90 22.14 23.44
N VAL A 140 26.72 22.60 23.87
CA VAL A 140 25.53 21.74 23.97
C VAL A 140 25.03 21.30 22.59
N VAL A 141 25.19 22.12 21.55
CA VAL A 141 24.63 21.88 20.21
C VAL A 141 25.62 21.19 19.26
N VAL A 142 26.94 21.38 19.41
CA VAL A 142 27.94 20.93 18.44
C VAL A 142 27.99 19.41 18.28
N GLY A 143 27.78 18.66 19.36
CA GLY A 143 27.73 17.19 19.35
C GLY A 143 26.64 16.68 18.41
N PRO A 144 25.35 16.94 18.71
CA PRO A 144 24.24 16.54 17.86
C PRO A 144 24.30 17.14 16.45
N LEU A 145 24.79 18.38 16.32
CA LEU A 145 24.94 19.05 15.01
C LEU A 145 25.94 18.32 14.12
N THR A 146 27.04 17.82 14.68
CA THR A 146 28.06 17.05 13.92
C THR A 146 27.45 15.76 13.37
N LEU A 147 26.65 15.06 14.15
CA LEU A 147 25.97 13.84 13.71
C LEU A 147 24.98 14.12 12.56
N ASN A 148 24.24 15.23 12.65
CA ASN A 148 23.37 15.70 11.58
C ASN A 148 24.15 16.04 10.30
N THR A 149 25.30 16.70 10.42
CA THR A 149 26.18 17.01 9.29
C THR A 149 26.69 15.74 8.62
N VAL A 150 27.12 14.73 9.39
CA VAL A 150 27.54 13.43 8.85
C VAL A 150 26.35 12.74 8.15
N MET A 151 25.16 12.76 8.75
CA MET A 151 23.97 12.20 8.12
C MET A 151 23.65 12.87 6.79
N LEU A 152 23.70 14.20 6.73
CA LEU A 152 23.50 14.96 5.49
C LEU A 152 24.53 14.58 4.43
N LEU A 153 25.81 14.48 4.80
CA LEU A 153 26.87 14.07 3.88
C LEU A 153 26.63 12.66 3.33
N LEU A 154 26.22 11.71 4.18
CA LEU A 154 25.89 10.36 3.76
C LEU A 154 24.69 10.31 2.80
N ILE A 155 23.66 11.13 3.06
CA ILE A 155 22.49 11.27 2.18
C ILE A 155 22.88 11.86 0.82
N LEU A 156 23.71 12.91 0.82
CA LEU A 156 24.24 13.51 -0.41
C LEU A 156 25.11 12.53 -1.20
N MET A 157 25.90 11.72 -0.51
CA MET A 157 26.68 10.65 -1.12
C MET A 157 25.76 9.61 -1.79
N ARG A 158 24.70 9.15 -1.12
CA ARG A 158 23.69 8.26 -1.71
C ARG A 158 23.06 8.87 -2.96
N TRP A 159 22.63 10.12 -2.87
CA TRP A 159 22.03 10.86 -3.98
C TRP A 159 22.99 10.97 -5.17
N GLY A 160 24.25 11.34 -4.90
CA GLY A 160 25.30 11.43 -5.92
C GLY A 160 25.60 10.09 -6.58
N CYS A 161 25.69 9.00 -5.80
CA CYS A 161 25.85 7.66 -6.37
C CYS A 161 24.66 7.24 -7.23
N GLN A 162 23.43 7.61 -6.84
CA GLN A 162 22.24 7.33 -7.62
C GLN A 162 22.28 8.06 -8.97
N LEU A 163 22.74 9.32 -8.97
CA LEU A 163 22.88 10.11 -10.19
C LEU A 163 23.98 9.59 -11.12
N LEU A 164 25.05 9.00 -10.56
CA LEU A 164 26.23 8.56 -11.33
C LEU A 164 26.16 7.10 -11.80
N PHE A 165 25.55 6.21 -11.02
CA PHE A 165 25.63 4.76 -11.21
C PHE A 165 24.26 4.06 -11.25
N ASP A 166 23.15 4.81 -11.18
CA ASP A 166 21.75 4.32 -11.12
C ASP A 166 21.49 3.24 -10.04
N SER A 167 22.44 3.05 -9.12
CA SER A 167 22.44 1.99 -8.14
C SER A 167 23.26 2.42 -6.93
N PHE A 168 22.94 1.86 -5.76
CA PHE A 168 23.71 2.08 -4.56
C PHE A 168 23.76 0.81 -3.70
N PRO A 169 24.90 0.52 -3.06
CA PRO A 169 25.02 -0.68 -2.25
C PRO A 169 23.96 -0.75 -1.15
N PHE A 170 23.24 -1.86 -1.10
CA PHE A 170 22.15 -2.08 -0.14
C PHE A 170 22.60 -1.94 1.32
N TYR A 171 23.77 -2.47 1.67
CA TYR A 171 24.34 -2.36 3.03
C TYR A 171 24.67 -0.93 3.42
N LEU A 172 25.10 -0.09 2.48
CA LEU A 172 25.33 1.33 2.76
C LEU A 172 23.99 2.03 3.05
N SER A 173 22.90 1.66 2.39
CA SER A 173 21.57 2.23 2.72
C SER A 173 21.13 1.87 4.14
N LYS A 174 21.35 0.61 4.55
CA LYS A 174 21.15 0.19 5.95
C LYS A 174 22.02 0.99 6.93
N LEU A 175 23.27 1.30 6.56
CA LEU A 175 24.16 2.14 7.37
C LEU A 175 23.63 3.57 7.51
N ILE A 176 23.18 4.20 6.43
CA ILE A 176 22.59 5.55 6.48
C ILE A 176 21.35 5.56 7.37
N MET A 177 20.50 4.54 7.24
CA MET A 177 19.31 4.38 8.09
C MET A 177 19.68 4.24 9.57
N ALA A 178 20.58 3.32 9.90
CA ALA A 178 21.01 3.08 11.29
C ALA A 178 21.74 4.30 11.89
N TRP A 179 22.52 5.01 11.08
CA TRP A 179 23.14 6.28 11.46
C TRP A 179 22.10 7.36 11.76
N GLY A 180 21.10 7.51 10.89
CA GLY A 180 20.03 8.47 11.08
C GLY A 180 19.17 8.17 12.30
N PHE A 181 18.91 6.89 12.58
CA PHE A 181 18.25 6.46 13.82
C PHE A 181 19.02 6.95 15.07
N TRP A 182 20.33 6.73 15.13
CA TRP A 182 21.14 7.24 16.24
C TRP A 182 21.27 8.76 16.27
N THR A 183 21.25 9.43 15.12
CA THR A 183 21.29 10.89 15.03
C THR A 183 20.05 11.52 15.67
N VAL A 184 18.87 10.92 15.46
CA VAL A 184 17.61 11.36 16.08
C VAL A 184 17.61 11.09 17.59
N LEU A 185 18.15 9.95 18.02
CA LEU A 185 18.16 9.54 19.42
C LEU A 185 19.34 10.07 20.24
N ASP A 186 20.31 10.75 19.62
CA ASP A 186 21.56 11.13 20.28
C ASP A 186 21.37 11.97 21.57
N PRO A 187 20.55 13.04 21.60
CA PRO A 187 20.34 13.80 22.84
C PRO A 187 19.73 12.94 23.96
N LEU A 188 18.83 12.01 23.62
CA LEU A 188 18.23 11.08 24.57
C LEU A 188 19.24 10.03 25.05
N ALA A 189 20.07 9.50 24.14
CA ALA A 189 21.09 8.51 24.45
C ALA A 189 22.15 9.06 25.41
N VAL A 190 22.66 10.28 25.13
CA VAL A 190 23.61 10.97 26.00
C VAL A 190 22.97 11.28 27.35
N PHE A 191 21.74 11.79 27.37
CA PHE A 191 21.00 12.05 28.61
C PHE A 191 20.86 10.80 29.48
N VAL A 192 20.48 9.66 28.90
CA VAL A 192 20.31 8.39 29.63
C VAL A 192 21.63 7.95 30.25
N VAL A 193 22.73 7.98 29.49
CA VAL A 193 24.05 7.60 29.99
C VAL A 193 24.50 8.54 31.11
N ASP A 194 24.36 9.84 30.93
CA ASP A 194 24.78 10.84 31.93
C ASP A 194 23.92 10.78 33.20
N ALA A 195 22.62 10.48 33.07
CA ALA A 195 21.73 10.28 34.22
C ALA A 195 22.14 9.05 35.04
N PHE A 196 22.47 7.93 34.39
CA PHE A 196 22.96 6.73 35.08
C PHE A 196 24.31 6.95 35.78
N LEU A 197 25.17 7.79 35.23
CA LEU A 197 26.47 8.13 35.80
C LEU A 197 26.39 9.24 36.86
N GLY A 198 25.20 9.80 37.13
CA GLY A 198 25.02 10.86 38.13
C GLY A 198 25.61 12.21 37.73
N ARG A 199 25.90 12.44 36.44
CA ARG A 199 26.55 13.65 35.91
C ARG A 199 25.65 14.88 35.80
N LEU A 200 24.39 14.73 36.21
CA LEU A 200 23.44 15.84 36.35
C LEU A 200 23.84 16.79 37.49
N HIS A 201 24.51 16.27 38.52
CA HIS A 201 25.01 17.08 39.63
C HIS A 201 26.39 17.68 39.30
N TYR A 202 26.58 18.96 39.62
CA TYR A 202 27.84 19.64 39.37
C TYR A 202 28.91 19.23 40.38
N THR A 203 30.09 18.84 39.90
CA THR A 203 31.27 18.57 40.72
C THR A 203 32.50 18.98 39.92
N ALA A 204 33.47 19.66 40.56
CA ALA A 204 34.63 20.23 39.86
C ALA A 204 35.48 19.18 39.12
N ASP A 205 35.54 17.96 39.66
CA ASP A 205 36.38 16.89 39.13
C ASP A 205 35.67 15.99 38.10
N ASN A 206 34.32 16.01 38.09
CA ASN A 206 33.51 15.13 37.24
C ASN A 206 32.94 15.88 36.03
N PRO A 207 32.82 15.22 34.86
CA PRO A 207 32.20 15.84 33.69
C PRO A 207 30.73 16.16 33.96
N THR A 208 30.29 17.32 33.51
CA THR A 208 28.89 17.76 33.61
C THR A 208 28.09 17.26 32.41
N ALA A 209 26.89 16.74 32.65
CA ALA A 209 26.00 16.27 31.60
C ALA A 209 25.65 17.37 30.60
N ASP A 210 25.57 17.04 29.31
CA ASP A 210 25.33 18.04 28.25
C ASP A 210 24.01 18.80 28.44
N CYS A 211 22.95 18.10 28.87
CA CYS A 211 21.66 18.70 29.19
C CYS A 211 21.70 19.67 30.39
N ALA A 212 22.68 19.53 31.28
CA ALA A 212 22.81 20.28 32.52
C ALA A 212 23.86 21.42 32.43
N LYS A 213 24.72 21.42 31.41
CA LYS A 213 25.76 22.46 31.21
C LYS A 213 25.20 23.87 31.33
N LEU A 214 24.15 24.16 30.56
CA LEU A 214 23.53 25.49 30.54
C LEU A 214 22.78 25.79 31.85
N TYR A 215 22.16 24.79 32.49
CA TYR A 215 21.52 24.96 33.79
C TYR A 215 22.53 25.46 34.85
N TRP A 216 23.69 24.80 34.94
CA TRP A 216 24.73 25.17 35.91
C TRP A 216 25.41 26.49 35.59
N LEU A 217 25.54 26.84 34.30
CA LEU A 217 26.04 28.14 33.88
C LEU A 217 25.12 29.27 34.36
N PHE A 218 23.82 29.19 34.07
CA PHE A 218 22.83 30.19 34.48
C PHE A 218 22.67 30.26 35.99
N LEU A 219 22.79 29.12 36.69
CA LEU A 219 22.81 29.11 38.15
C LEU A 219 23.97 29.94 38.72
N ARG A 220 25.14 29.90 38.07
CA ARG A 220 26.33 30.67 38.50
C ARG A 220 26.20 32.16 38.19
N THR A 221 25.65 32.52 37.03
CA THR A 221 25.59 33.93 36.57
C THR A 221 24.37 34.68 37.10
N GLU A 222 23.19 34.05 37.06
CA GLU A 222 21.88 34.67 37.27
C GLU A 222 21.17 34.15 38.55
N GLN A 223 21.87 33.33 39.37
CA GLN A 223 21.35 32.69 40.60
C GLN A 223 20.13 31.76 40.38
N THR A 224 19.67 31.61 39.14
CA THR A 224 18.55 30.71 38.77
C THR A 224 18.96 29.87 37.55
N GLY A 225 18.86 28.55 37.67
CA GLY A 225 19.22 27.63 36.58
C GLY A 225 18.08 27.32 35.59
N ILE A 226 16.85 27.73 35.91
CA ILE A 226 15.64 27.43 35.13
C ILE A 226 15.75 27.92 33.67
N PRO A 227 16.23 29.15 33.38
CA PRO A 227 16.38 29.60 32.00
C PRO A 227 17.30 28.69 31.17
N GLY A 228 18.41 28.25 31.75
CA GLY A 228 19.35 27.34 31.10
C GLY A 228 18.70 26.01 30.71
N ALA A 229 17.92 25.41 31.60
CA ALA A 229 17.19 24.17 31.31
C ALA A 229 16.12 24.32 30.22
N LEU A 230 15.41 25.46 30.19
CA LEU A 230 14.41 25.71 29.15
C LEU A 230 15.05 25.88 27.77
N ILE A 231 16.19 26.58 27.70
CA ILE A 231 16.95 26.76 26.46
C ILE A 231 17.49 25.41 25.96
N THR A 232 18.04 24.55 26.81
CA THR A 232 18.54 23.23 26.38
C THR A 232 17.43 22.35 25.83
N VAL A 233 16.26 22.33 26.48
CA VAL A 233 15.07 21.61 25.98
C VAL A 233 14.63 22.14 24.62
N LEU A 234 14.58 23.46 24.44
CA LEU A 234 14.22 24.08 23.16
C LEU A 234 15.21 23.71 22.06
N LEU A 235 16.52 23.80 22.33
CA LEU A 235 17.57 23.48 21.36
C LEU A 235 17.50 22.01 20.93
N TYR A 236 17.33 21.10 21.89
CA TYR A 236 17.20 19.67 21.60
C TYR A 236 15.90 19.34 20.89
N ALA A 237 14.79 20.03 21.18
CA ALA A 237 13.55 19.87 20.42
C ALA A 237 13.73 20.28 18.96
N VAL A 238 14.40 21.42 18.69
CA VAL A 238 14.69 21.87 17.32
C VAL A 238 15.61 20.89 16.59
N LEU A 239 16.69 20.43 17.24
CA LEU A 239 17.60 19.43 16.67
C LEU A 239 16.92 18.09 16.41
N PHE A 240 16.02 17.66 17.31
CA PHE A 240 15.22 16.45 17.13
C PHE A 240 14.26 16.59 15.93
N LEU A 241 13.59 17.73 15.77
CA LEU A 241 12.74 17.99 14.62
C LEU A 241 13.54 18.00 13.32
N PHE A 242 14.72 18.63 13.31
CA PHE A 242 15.58 18.69 12.12
C PHE A 242 16.13 17.31 11.74
N SER A 243 16.67 16.55 12.69
CA SER A 243 17.15 15.18 12.49
C SER A 243 16.03 14.23 12.06
N SER A 244 14.85 14.35 12.67
CA SER A 244 13.69 13.53 12.29
C SER A 244 13.19 13.89 10.89
N ALA A 245 13.18 15.17 10.51
CA ALA A 245 12.76 15.60 9.18
C ALA A 245 13.71 15.09 8.10
N THR A 246 15.02 15.20 8.33
CA THR A 246 16.05 14.72 7.39
C THR A 246 16.04 13.19 7.25
N LEU A 247 15.92 12.45 8.36
CA LEU A 247 15.71 11.00 8.31
C LEU A 247 14.41 10.62 7.60
N HIS A 248 13.32 11.37 7.84
CA HIS A 248 12.04 11.12 7.17
C HIS A 248 12.13 11.33 5.66
N LEU A 249 12.84 12.37 5.20
CA LEU A 249 13.07 12.62 3.78
C LEU A 249 13.91 11.51 3.14
N TYR A 250 14.96 11.05 3.83
CA TYR A 250 15.76 9.90 3.37
C TYR A 250 14.89 8.65 3.20
N TRP A 251 14.11 8.32 4.24
CA TRP A 251 13.23 7.16 4.26
C TRP A 251 12.17 7.19 3.14
N LEU A 252 11.59 8.37 2.86
CA LEU A 252 10.59 8.51 1.81
C LEU A 252 11.16 8.45 0.38
N ARG A 253 12.30 9.11 0.13
CA ARG A 253 12.76 9.39 -1.25
C ARG A 253 13.95 8.56 -1.70
N LEU A 254 14.75 8.00 -0.79
CA LEU A 254 16.05 7.41 -1.12
C LEU A 254 16.20 5.98 -0.63
N TYR A 255 15.44 5.61 0.41
CA TYR A 255 15.43 4.27 0.93
C TYR A 255 14.57 3.35 0.05
N ASN A 256 15.10 2.15 -0.24
CA ASN A 256 14.43 1.07 -0.97
C ASN A 256 13.69 1.53 -2.25
N GLU A 257 14.40 2.23 -3.14
CA GLU A 257 13.89 2.74 -4.42
C GLU A 257 12.56 3.51 -4.34
N SER A 258 12.32 4.24 -3.25
CA SER A 258 11.09 5.01 -3.02
C SER A 258 9.81 4.18 -2.97
N TRP A 259 9.89 2.88 -2.72
CA TRP A 259 8.73 2.00 -2.56
C TRP A 259 7.68 2.60 -1.61
N LEU A 260 8.14 3.18 -0.50
CA LEU A 260 7.22 3.76 0.48
C LEU A 260 6.50 5.00 -0.03
N LEU A 261 7.14 5.80 -0.88
CA LEU A 261 6.50 6.95 -1.50
C LEU A 261 5.41 6.49 -2.47
N ASP A 262 5.67 5.44 -3.24
CA ASP A 262 4.67 4.78 -4.09
C ASP A 262 3.51 4.20 -3.25
N LEU A 263 3.81 3.49 -2.17
CA LEU A 263 2.80 2.97 -1.24
C LEU A 263 1.96 4.09 -0.59
N LEU A 264 2.60 5.18 -0.17
CA LEU A 264 1.90 6.33 0.39
C LEU A 264 1.07 7.08 -0.64
N GLN A 265 1.54 7.14 -1.89
CA GLN A 265 0.76 7.67 -3.00
C GLN A 265 -0.48 6.79 -3.20
N ARG A 266 -0.34 5.47 -3.29
CA ARG A 266 -1.47 4.53 -3.43
C ARG A 266 -2.48 4.63 -2.28
N ILE A 267 -2.02 4.80 -1.04
CA ILE A 267 -2.90 4.92 0.13
C ILE A 267 -3.61 6.29 0.19
N ARG A 268 -2.99 7.36 -0.33
CA ARG A 268 -3.51 8.73 -0.25
C ARG A 268 -4.23 9.20 -1.51
N GLY A 269 -3.90 8.64 -2.66
CA GLY A 269 -4.46 9.01 -3.94
C GLY A 269 -5.92 8.59 -4.01
N ASP A 270 -6.69 9.38 -4.75
CA ASP A 270 -8.08 9.06 -5.03
C ASP A 270 -8.14 7.86 -5.98
N GLU A 271 -9.19 7.04 -5.91
CA GLU A 271 -9.34 5.87 -6.78
C GLU A 271 -9.32 6.29 -8.25
N THR A 272 -9.84 7.48 -8.57
CA THR A 272 -9.83 8.07 -9.92
C THR A 272 -8.44 8.45 -10.44
N SER A 273 -7.46 8.61 -9.53
CA SER A 273 -6.08 8.94 -9.88
C SER A 273 -5.24 7.72 -10.24
N PHE A 274 -5.75 6.52 -9.96
CA PHE A 274 -5.12 5.26 -10.32
C PHE A 274 -5.91 4.62 -11.46
N PHE A 275 -5.22 4.28 -12.54
CA PHE A 275 -5.78 3.38 -13.54
C PHE A 275 -5.74 1.96 -12.97
N VAL A 276 -6.80 1.56 -12.28
CA VAL A 276 -7.02 0.18 -11.87
C VAL A 276 -7.83 -0.48 -12.97
N PRO A 277 -7.24 -1.36 -13.80
CA PRO A 277 -8.01 -2.11 -14.78
C PRO A 277 -9.07 -2.96 -14.07
N CYS A 278 -10.17 -3.25 -14.76
CA CYS A 278 -11.18 -4.15 -14.20
C CYS A 278 -10.56 -5.54 -13.97
N ASP A 279 -11.02 -6.25 -12.95
CA ASP A 279 -10.65 -7.66 -12.78
C ASP A 279 -10.99 -8.43 -14.07
N LEU A 280 -10.04 -9.20 -14.60
CA LEU A 280 -10.16 -9.95 -15.86
C LEU A 280 -10.33 -9.06 -17.10
N GLU A 281 -9.87 -7.80 -17.04
CA GLU A 281 -9.78 -6.94 -18.22
C GLU A 281 -8.71 -7.46 -19.18
N ILE A 282 -9.09 -7.59 -20.45
CA ILE A 282 -8.24 -8.11 -21.53
C ILE A 282 -8.08 -7.03 -22.59
N SER A 283 -6.87 -6.89 -23.12
CA SER A 283 -6.60 -5.94 -24.20
C SER A 283 -7.30 -6.36 -25.51
N LEU A 284 -7.66 -5.40 -26.36
CA LEU A 284 -8.25 -5.69 -27.67
C LEU A 284 -7.34 -6.57 -28.55
N GLN A 285 -6.02 -6.40 -28.43
CA GLN A 285 -5.03 -7.20 -29.15
C GLN A 285 -5.06 -8.66 -28.70
N GLU A 286 -5.17 -8.88 -27.39
CA GLU A 286 -5.28 -10.21 -26.80
C GLU A 286 -6.61 -10.87 -27.16
N LEU A 287 -7.74 -10.16 -27.07
CA LEU A 287 -9.03 -10.68 -27.54
C LEU A 287 -8.97 -11.09 -29.02
N SER A 288 -8.37 -10.26 -29.88
CA SER A 288 -8.21 -10.55 -31.30
C SER A 288 -7.35 -11.79 -31.55
N TYR A 289 -6.30 -11.97 -30.74
CA TYR A 289 -5.47 -13.18 -30.79
C TYR A 289 -6.25 -14.41 -30.34
N LEU A 290 -7.01 -14.32 -29.24
CA LEU A 290 -7.83 -15.42 -28.71
C LEU A 290 -8.91 -15.86 -29.70
N VAL A 291 -9.59 -14.91 -30.36
CA VAL A 291 -10.59 -15.18 -31.40
C VAL A 291 -9.96 -15.90 -32.59
N LYS A 292 -8.84 -15.40 -33.13
CA LYS A 292 -8.14 -16.06 -34.25
C LYS A 292 -7.66 -17.46 -33.88
N LYS A 293 -7.12 -17.62 -32.67
CA LYS A 293 -6.69 -18.91 -32.14
C LYS A 293 -7.86 -19.88 -31.99
N ALA A 294 -9.02 -19.41 -31.55
CA ALA A 294 -10.23 -20.21 -31.46
C ALA A 294 -10.74 -20.64 -32.84
N GLU A 295 -10.82 -19.74 -33.82
CA GLU A 295 -11.27 -20.08 -35.18
C GLU A 295 -10.39 -21.13 -35.87
N GLN A 296 -9.08 -21.11 -35.59
CA GLN A 296 -8.11 -22.07 -36.14
C GLN A 296 -8.10 -23.42 -35.40
N TRP A 297 -8.70 -23.49 -34.22
CA TRP A 297 -8.72 -24.71 -33.41
C TRP A 297 -9.56 -25.82 -34.06
N ARG A 298 -9.05 -27.04 -34.00
CA ARG A 298 -9.71 -28.26 -34.50
C ARG A 298 -9.60 -29.34 -33.44
N GLY A 299 -10.75 -29.87 -33.02
CA GLY A 299 -10.81 -30.98 -32.07
C GLY A 299 -10.54 -32.33 -32.75
N ILE A 300 -10.13 -33.31 -31.94
CA ILE A 300 -9.82 -34.68 -32.39
C ILE A 300 -11.05 -35.34 -33.03
N GLY A 301 -12.25 -35.02 -32.52
CA GLY A 301 -13.54 -35.49 -33.03
C GLY A 301 -14.09 -34.68 -34.21
N GLY A 302 -13.31 -33.82 -34.86
CA GLY A 302 -13.80 -32.93 -35.94
C GLY A 302 -14.55 -31.69 -35.45
N GLU A 303 -14.52 -31.46 -34.14
CA GLU A 303 -15.11 -30.31 -33.46
C GLU A 303 -14.44 -29.02 -33.91
N ARG A 304 -15.21 -27.92 -33.93
CA ARG A 304 -14.70 -26.60 -34.30
C ARG A 304 -15.22 -25.57 -33.33
N ARG A 305 -14.42 -24.54 -33.08
CA ARG A 305 -14.90 -23.39 -32.31
C ARG A 305 -15.51 -22.35 -33.24
N LYS A 306 -16.65 -21.80 -32.83
CA LYS A 306 -17.37 -20.74 -33.53
C LYS A 306 -17.49 -19.53 -32.62
N VAL A 307 -17.17 -18.36 -33.16
CA VAL A 307 -17.31 -17.08 -32.44
C VAL A 307 -18.63 -16.44 -32.84
N VAL A 308 -19.37 -15.97 -31.84
CA VAL A 308 -20.64 -15.27 -32.01
C VAL A 308 -20.57 -13.95 -31.25
N VAL A 309 -21.04 -12.89 -31.90
CA VAL A 309 -21.05 -11.54 -31.33
C VAL A 309 -22.50 -11.08 -31.23
N TYR A 310 -22.90 -10.69 -30.03
CA TYR A 310 -24.22 -10.13 -29.75
C TYR A 310 -24.07 -8.71 -29.23
N GLU A 311 -24.89 -7.80 -29.75
CA GLU A 311 -25.00 -6.44 -29.26
C GLU A 311 -26.27 -6.33 -28.43
N TYR A 312 -26.12 -5.96 -27.16
CA TYR A 312 -27.23 -5.72 -26.24
C TYR A 312 -27.36 -4.23 -26.00
N PHE A 313 -28.57 -3.73 -26.23
CA PHE A 313 -28.94 -2.35 -25.96
C PHE A 313 -29.62 -2.28 -24.59
N TRP A 314 -29.02 -1.56 -23.64
CA TRP A 314 -29.67 -1.27 -22.38
C TRP A 314 -30.65 -0.10 -22.56
N GLU A 315 -31.93 -0.33 -22.28
CA GLU A 315 -32.92 0.73 -22.11
C GLU A 315 -33.26 0.84 -20.63
N ASP A 316 -32.94 1.98 -20.00
CA ASP A 316 -33.36 2.27 -18.62
C ASP A 316 -34.89 2.45 -18.59
N HIS A 317 -35.62 1.35 -18.46
CA HIS A 317 -37.05 1.37 -18.15
C HIS A 317 -37.27 1.54 -16.65
N ALA A 318 -36.64 2.54 -16.04
CA ALA A 318 -37.06 3.05 -14.74
C ALA A 318 -38.30 3.94 -14.96
N LYS A 319 -39.46 3.34 -15.22
CA LYS A 319 -40.74 4.02 -15.04
C LYS A 319 -40.89 4.31 -13.54
N GLN A 320 -40.50 5.51 -13.12
CA GLN A 320 -40.86 6.01 -11.79
C GLN A 320 -42.39 5.99 -11.67
N PRO A 321 -42.99 5.32 -10.67
CA PRO A 321 -44.38 5.58 -10.33
C PRO A 321 -44.45 7.02 -9.82
N GLN A 322 -45.20 7.87 -10.51
CA GLN A 322 -45.54 9.22 -10.06
C GLN A 322 -46.20 9.13 -8.68
N ILE A 323 -45.44 9.45 -7.64
CA ILE A 323 -45.99 9.90 -6.36
C ILE A 323 -45.73 11.39 -6.30
N SER A 324 -46.80 12.16 -6.52
CA SER A 324 -46.82 13.60 -6.36
C SER A 324 -46.61 13.96 -4.89
N CYS A 325 -45.55 14.69 -4.57
CA CYS A 325 -45.51 15.52 -3.37
C CYS A 325 -44.84 16.85 -3.74
N SER A 326 -45.67 17.90 -3.70
CA SER A 326 -45.37 19.30 -3.96
C SER A 326 -44.25 19.85 -3.06
N GLY A 327 -43.42 20.75 -3.60
CA GLY A 327 -42.74 21.75 -2.78
C GLY A 327 -41.38 22.28 -3.27
N VAL A 328 -41.42 23.37 -4.04
CA VAL A 328 -40.52 24.55 -3.97
C VAL A 328 -39.11 24.50 -4.62
N HIS A 329 -39.05 25.30 -5.69
CA HIS A 329 -38.02 26.16 -6.30
C HIS A 329 -36.79 25.64 -7.10
N PRO A 330 -36.58 26.20 -8.33
CA PRO A 330 -35.51 25.86 -9.25
C PRO A 330 -34.32 26.80 -9.10
N GLN A 331 -33.14 26.23 -8.91
CA GLN A 331 -31.86 26.85 -9.26
C GLN A 331 -30.80 25.80 -9.04
N ASP A 332 -30.52 25.05 -10.10
CA ASP A 332 -29.19 24.60 -10.53
C ASP A 332 -29.36 23.76 -11.80
N ALA A 333 -30.06 24.36 -12.77
CA ALA A 333 -30.13 23.88 -14.14
C ALA A 333 -28.85 24.31 -14.88
N ASN A 334 -27.69 23.76 -14.50
CA ASN A 334 -26.46 23.86 -15.29
C ASN A 334 -25.39 22.84 -14.86
N LEU A 335 -25.76 21.56 -14.82
CA LEU A 335 -24.87 20.54 -15.35
C LEU A 335 -25.72 19.72 -16.33
N LYS A 336 -25.70 20.14 -17.59
CA LYS A 336 -26.14 19.31 -18.70
C LYS A 336 -25.26 18.06 -18.68
N PHE A 337 -25.72 16.99 -18.03
CA PHE A 337 -25.26 15.64 -18.34
C PHE A 337 -25.57 15.43 -19.81
N ALA A 338 -24.51 15.56 -20.61
CA ALA A 338 -24.53 15.31 -22.02
C ALA A 338 -24.91 13.84 -22.23
N GLY A 339 -25.97 13.64 -23.01
CA GLY A 339 -26.21 12.37 -23.67
C GLY A 339 -27.00 11.37 -22.84
N ASN A 340 -28.21 11.14 -23.31
CA ASN A 340 -28.96 9.91 -23.18
C ASN A 340 -28.11 8.72 -23.67
N SER A 341 -27.10 8.27 -22.90
CA SER A 341 -26.18 7.23 -23.33
C SER A 341 -26.82 5.87 -23.13
N ARG A 342 -27.59 5.45 -24.13
CA ARG A 342 -27.97 4.05 -24.34
C ARG A 342 -26.68 3.21 -24.26
N GLY A 343 -26.43 2.57 -23.13
CA GLY A 343 -25.22 1.78 -22.92
C GLY A 343 -25.28 0.55 -23.83
N VAL A 344 -24.37 0.45 -24.78
CA VAL A 344 -24.25 -0.75 -25.63
C VAL A 344 -23.24 -1.67 -24.97
N THR A 345 -23.66 -2.90 -24.69
CA THR A 345 -22.77 -3.97 -24.25
C THR A 345 -22.60 -4.97 -25.39
N ILE A 346 -21.36 -5.36 -25.67
CA ILE A 346 -21.06 -6.33 -26.73
C ILE A 346 -20.59 -7.62 -26.08
N HIS A 347 -21.33 -8.69 -26.31
CA HIS A 347 -20.98 -10.02 -25.85
C HIS A 347 -20.28 -10.76 -26.98
N VAL A 348 -19.05 -11.20 -26.74
CA VAL A 348 -18.29 -12.07 -27.64
C VAL A 348 -18.21 -13.44 -27.00
N MET A 349 -18.93 -14.40 -27.56
CA MET A 349 -19.01 -15.77 -27.05
C MET A 349 -18.30 -16.71 -28.03
N ILE A 350 -17.47 -17.60 -27.51
CA ILE A 350 -16.79 -18.65 -28.28
C ILE A 350 -17.40 -19.97 -27.85
N TYR A 351 -17.99 -20.69 -28.80
CA TYR A 351 -18.59 -22.00 -28.58
C TYR A 351 -17.76 -23.10 -29.22
N THR A 352 -17.60 -24.24 -28.56
CA THR A 352 -17.18 -25.50 -29.19
C THR A 352 -18.42 -26.17 -29.78
N VAL A 353 -18.41 -26.36 -31.10
CA VAL A 353 -19.49 -27.02 -31.84
C VAL A 353 -19.09 -28.47 -32.09
N HIS A 354 -19.82 -29.39 -31.48
CA HIS A 354 -19.64 -30.82 -31.68
C HIS A 354 -20.39 -31.28 -32.93
N LEU A 355 -19.96 -32.40 -33.53
CA LEU A 355 -20.61 -32.96 -34.72
C LEU A 355 -22.09 -33.32 -34.50
N GLY A 356 -22.50 -33.57 -33.26
CA GLY A 356 -23.90 -33.81 -32.87
C GLY A 356 -24.78 -32.57 -32.82
N GLY A 357 -24.27 -31.38 -33.18
CA GLY A 357 -25.01 -30.12 -33.13
C GLY A 357 -25.09 -29.48 -31.74
N PHE A 358 -24.59 -30.17 -30.71
CA PHE A 358 -24.41 -29.62 -29.38
C PHE A 358 -23.35 -28.51 -29.39
N GLN A 359 -23.66 -27.40 -28.70
CA GLN A 359 -22.77 -26.25 -28.55
C GLN A 359 -22.44 -26.08 -27.09
N GLU A 360 -21.15 -26.06 -26.78
CA GLU A 360 -20.64 -25.81 -25.43
C GLU A 360 -19.94 -24.46 -25.39
N LEU A 361 -20.24 -23.63 -24.39
CA LEU A 361 -19.58 -22.34 -24.23
C LEU A 361 -18.13 -22.56 -23.78
N TYR A 362 -17.17 -22.16 -24.61
CA TYR A 362 -15.75 -22.24 -24.31
C TYR A 362 -15.25 -21.01 -23.55
N ARG A 363 -15.57 -19.80 -24.04
CA ARG A 363 -15.18 -18.52 -23.41
C ARG A 363 -16.20 -17.42 -23.72
N HIS A 364 -16.36 -16.48 -22.81
CA HIS A 364 -17.26 -15.33 -22.99
C HIS A 364 -16.56 -14.04 -22.54
N PHE A 365 -16.60 -13.04 -23.41
CA PHE A 365 -16.08 -11.70 -23.16
C PHE A 365 -17.20 -10.68 -23.26
N LEU A 366 -17.15 -9.67 -22.40
CA LEU A 366 -18.08 -8.57 -22.33
C LEU A 366 -17.33 -7.26 -22.56
N ARG A 367 -17.71 -6.53 -23.61
CA ARG A 367 -17.32 -5.12 -23.75
C ARG A 367 -18.34 -4.26 -23.02
N LEU A 368 -17.89 -3.61 -21.96
CA LEU A 368 -18.67 -2.67 -21.17
C LEU A 368 -18.89 -1.35 -21.93
N PRO A 369 -19.91 -0.56 -21.57
CA PRO A 369 -20.16 0.75 -22.21
C PRO A 369 -18.98 1.72 -22.06
N GLY A 370 -18.16 1.56 -21.02
CA GLY A 370 -16.92 2.30 -20.79
C GLY A 370 -15.75 1.89 -21.70
N GLY A 371 -15.93 0.89 -22.57
CA GLY A 371 -14.92 0.43 -23.53
C GLY A 371 -14.02 -0.70 -23.03
N ALA A 372 -13.99 -0.96 -21.72
CA ALA A 372 -13.28 -2.09 -21.11
C ALA A 372 -13.84 -3.43 -21.62
N ILE A 373 -12.95 -4.41 -21.83
CA ILE A 373 -13.30 -5.76 -22.28
C ILE A 373 -12.94 -6.72 -21.15
N VAL A 374 -13.92 -7.44 -20.62
CA VAL A 374 -13.75 -8.33 -19.45
C VAL A 374 -14.13 -9.76 -19.83
N GLU A 375 -13.34 -10.75 -19.42
CA GLU A 375 -13.71 -12.17 -19.54
C GLU A 375 -14.67 -12.56 -18.40
N THR A 376 -15.82 -13.12 -18.75
CA THR A 376 -16.87 -13.53 -17.80
C THR A 376 -16.99 -15.06 -17.76
N PHE A 377 -17.01 -15.62 -16.55
CA PHE A 377 -17.13 -17.07 -16.32
C PHE A 377 -18.46 -17.41 -15.64
N GLY A 378 -19.05 -18.55 -15.99
CA GLY A 378 -20.30 -19.07 -15.40
C GLY A 378 -21.55 -18.89 -16.25
N ASP A 379 -22.62 -19.55 -15.84
CA ASP A 379 -23.95 -19.45 -16.44
C ASP A 379 -24.41 -17.98 -16.32
N VAL A 380 -24.61 -17.29 -17.45
CA VAL A 380 -24.93 -15.85 -17.49
C VAL A 380 -26.30 -15.55 -16.84
N SER A 381 -27.04 -16.59 -16.44
CA SER A 381 -28.19 -16.54 -15.54
C SER A 381 -27.84 -16.09 -14.10
N GLY A 382 -26.56 -16.17 -13.70
CA GLY A 382 -26.08 -15.93 -12.34
C GLY A 382 -25.47 -14.56 -12.05
N ILE A 383 -25.31 -13.68 -13.04
CA ILE A 383 -24.96 -12.26 -12.77
C ILE A 383 -26.27 -11.53 -12.43
N ASN A 384 -26.82 -11.87 -11.26
CA ASN A 384 -27.88 -11.11 -10.60
C ASN A 384 -27.30 -9.76 -10.11
N PHE A 385 -27.20 -8.78 -11.01
CA PHE A 385 -27.50 -7.42 -10.59
C PHE A 385 -29.02 -7.40 -10.36
N ALA A 386 -29.42 -7.45 -9.09
CA ALA A 386 -30.78 -7.30 -8.58
C ALA A 386 -31.86 -7.03 -9.65
N CYS A 387 -32.47 -8.09 -10.19
CA CYS A 387 -33.75 -7.99 -10.89
C CYS A 387 -34.49 -9.32 -10.78
N ASN A 388 -34.94 -9.64 -9.57
CA ASN A 388 -36.03 -10.59 -9.37
C ASN A 388 -37.32 -9.92 -9.88
N GLU A 389 -37.57 -9.90 -11.20
CA GLU A 389 -38.93 -9.64 -11.73
C GLU A 389 -39.14 -9.96 -13.23
N VAL A 390 -38.31 -10.81 -13.88
CA VAL A 390 -38.50 -11.09 -15.33
C VAL A 390 -38.58 -12.59 -15.67
N THR A 391 -38.50 -13.48 -14.67
CA THR A 391 -38.77 -14.91 -14.89
C THR A 391 -40.27 -15.23 -15.00
N ALA A 392 -41.17 -14.32 -14.60
CA ALA A 392 -42.61 -14.46 -14.82
C ALA A 392 -43.02 -14.20 -16.29
N ASP A 393 -42.36 -13.27 -16.96
CA ASP A 393 -42.71 -12.87 -18.34
C ASP A 393 -42.25 -13.90 -19.40
N PHE A 394 -41.24 -14.72 -19.09
CA PHE A 394 -40.80 -15.81 -19.98
C PHE A 394 -41.76 -17.01 -19.99
N GLU A 395 -42.53 -17.25 -18.92
CA GLU A 395 -43.58 -18.27 -18.90
C GLU A 395 -44.89 -17.76 -19.52
N GLU A 396 -45.22 -16.47 -19.36
CA GLU A 396 -46.44 -15.89 -19.95
C GLU A 396 -46.34 -15.73 -21.48
N HIS A 397 -45.15 -15.41 -22.02
CA HIS A 397 -44.97 -15.29 -23.47
C HIS A 397 -44.89 -16.66 -24.20
N ARG A 398 -44.48 -17.73 -23.49
CA ARG A 398 -44.50 -19.10 -24.03
C ARG A 398 -45.92 -19.66 -24.04
N SER A 399 -46.69 -19.40 -22.98
CA SER A 399 -48.12 -19.75 -22.86
C SER A 399 -49.00 -19.03 -23.91
N GLY A 400 -48.73 -17.75 -24.18
CA GLY A 400 -49.48 -16.96 -25.17
C GLY A 400 -49.26 -17.37 -26.62
N MET A 401 -48.06 -17.86 -26.99
CA MET A 401 -47.79 -18.36 -28.34
C MET A 401 -48.43 -19.73 -28.62
N ASP A 402 -48.57 -20.58 -27.60
CA ASP A 402 -49.23 -21.89 -27.75
C ASP A 402 -50.75 -21.74 -27.90
N LEU A 403 -51.38 -20.77 -27.22
CA LEU A 403 -52.82 -20.45 -27.38
C LEU A 403 -53.17 -19.82 -28.73
N LEU A 404 -52.27 -19.03 -29.34
CA LEU A 404 -52.47 -18.46 -30.67
C LEU A 404 -52.26 -19.48 -31.80
N LEU A 405 -51.45 -20.52 -31.57
CA LEU A 405 -51.28 -21.63 -32.51
C LEU A 405 -52.45 -22.63 -32.46
N GLU A 406 -53.07 -22.84 -31.29
CA GLU A 406 -54.28 -23.68 -31.18
C GLU A 406 -55.52 -23.02 -31.79
N ALA A 407 -55.70 -21.70 -31.61
CA ALA A 407 -56.81 -20.95 -32.18
C ALA A 407 -56.77 -20.83 -33.72
N SER A 408 -55.58 -20.95 -34.33
CA SER A 408 -55.39 -20.96 -35.78
C SER A 408 -55.70 -22.32 -36.43
N SER A 409 -55.73 -23.41 -35.64
CA SER A 409 -55.98 -24.77 -36.15
C SER A 409 -57.45 -25.24 -36.03
N SER A 410 -58.30 -24.54 -35.28
CA SER A 410 -59.72 -24.87 -35.10
C SER A 410 -60.69 -24.02 -35.94
N GLY A 411 -60.16 -23.17 -36.84
CA GLY A 411 -60.95 -22.32 -37.75
C GLY A 411 -61.03 -22.90 -39.16
N LYS A 412 -61.64 -24.07 -39.33
CA LYS A 412 -62.18 -24.56 -40.62
C LYS A 412 -63.51 -25.25 -40.42
#